data_AF-A0A7Y5J017-F1
#
_entry.id   AF-A0A7Y5J017-F1
#
_cell.length_a   1.000
_cell.length_b   1.000
_cell.length_c   1.000
_cell.angle_alpha   90.00
_cell.angle_beta   90.00
_cell.angle_gamma   90.00
#
_symmetry.space_group_name_H-M   'P 1'
#
loop_
_entity.id
_entity.type
_entity.pdbx_description
1 polymer ?
#
loop_
_entity_poly.entity_id
_entity_poly.type
_entity_poly.pdbx_seq_one_letter_code
_entity_poly.pdbx_strand_id
1 'polypeptide(L)'
;MVKVKTSEMHSVHNTGRRLKKEPSPATDRDQTPRTLVAQAVVEVKFGIASRNCDNYGVCHIDLAEHLLERKSKETHCCLRKTKAILSVSSNGSIELTFPKSAMHAETENLFFSKIMFSVEEDFELPKELAKQFDLEIKAKIIHGNYRIIETMGFYVVNFSNDFK
;
A
#
# COMPACT_ATOMS: atom_id res chain seq x y z
N MET A 1 56.05 0.44 4.39
CA MET A 1 56.40 1.71 3.71
C MET A 1 56.08 1.58 2.24
N VAL A 2 54.99 2.21 1.76
CA VAL A 2 54.55 2.10 0.37
C VAL A 2 54.64 3.47 -0.29
N LYS A 3 55.38 3.55 -1.39
CA LYS A 3 55.74 4.75 -2.14
C LYS A 3 54.51 5.35 -2.82
N VAL A 4 54.27 6.63 -2.56
CA VAL A 4 53.34 7.51 -3.29
C VAL A 4 53.97 7.82 -4.65
N LYS A 5 53.23 7.59 -5.73
CA LYS A 5 53.58 8.06 -7.09
C LYS A 5 52.57 9.10 -7.53
N THR A 6 53.05 10.32 -7.63
CA THR A 6 52.44 11.49 -8.26
C THR A 6 52.85 11.53 -9.74
N SER A 7 51.87 11.60 -10.63
CA SER A 7 51.94 12.01 -12.05
C SER A 7 50.49 12.30 -12.46
N GLU A 8 50.12 13.23 -13.30
CA GLU A 8 50.77 14.32 -14.04
C GLU A 8 49.60 15.21 -14.51
N MET A 9 49.83 16.51 -14.62
CA MET A 9 48.84 17.47 -15.11
C MET A 9 48.70 17.32 -16.62
N HIS A 10 47.47 17.12 -17.11
CA HIS A 10 47.13 17.35 -18.51
C HIS A 10 46.24 18.57 -18.68
N SER A 11 46.72 19.40 -19.61
CA SER A 11 46.21 20.69 -20.02
C SER A 11 45.09 20.54 -21.05
N VAL A 12 44.02 21.31 -20.84
CA VAL A 12 43.22 22.07 -21.82
C VAL A 12 42.72 21.36 -23.09
N HIS A 13 41.38 21.33 -23.26
CA HIS A 13 40.73 21.91 -24.44
C HIS A 13 39.25 22.23 -24.14
N ASN A 14 38.98 23.53 -24.00
CA ASN A 14 37.65 24.09 -23.87
C ASN A 14 37.08 24.29 -25.29
N THR A 15 36.27 23.34 -25.76
CA THR A 15 35.53 23.47 -27.02
C THR A 15 34.13 23.99 -26.72
N GLY A 16 33.84 25.18 -27.26
CA GLY A 16 32.56 25.85 -27.10
C GLY A 16 31.40 24.95 -27.50
N ARG A 17 30.66 24.46 -26.50
CA ARG A 17 29.41 23.73 -26.69
C ARG A 17 28.27 24.73 -26.81
N ARG A 18 27.76 24.82 -28.04
CA ARG A 18 26.51 25.47 -28.43
C ARG A 18 25.38 24.97 -27.51
N LEU A 19 24.93 25.82 -26.59
CA LEU A 19 23.76 25.57 -25.74
C LEU A 19 22.53 25.41 -26.64
N LYS A 20 22.17 24.16 -26.92
CA LYS A 20 20.85 23.84 -27.46
C LYS A 20 19.85 24.23 -26.37
N LYS A 21 18.91 25.12 -26.69
CA LYS A 21 17.73 25.41 -25.86
C LYS A 21 17.13 24.07 -25.43
N GLU A 22 17.30 23.72 -24.16
CA GLU A 22 16.61 22.59 -23.58
C GLU A 22 15.11 22.90 -23.64
N PRO A 23 14.28 22.02 -24.20
CA PRO A 23 12.83 22.18 -24.14
C PRO A 23 12.43 22.22 -22.67
N SER A 24 11.72 23.27 -22.28
CA SER A 24 11.19 23.47 -20.94
C SER A 24 10.53 22.18 -20.44
N PRO A 25 10.81 21.75 -19.20
CA PRO A 25 10.17 20.56 -18.64
C PRO A 25 8.67 20.79 -18.66
N ALA A 26 7.92 19.83 -19.21
CA ALA A 26 6.46 19.84 -19.22
C ALA A 26 5.92 19.81 -17.79
N THR A 27 5.81 20.98 -17.17
CA THR A 27 4.92 21.28 -16.05
C THR A 27 3.50 21.28 -16.59
N ASP A 28 2.81 20.16 -16.42
CA ASP A 28 1.59 20.12 -15.62
C ASP A 28 1.16 18.66 -15.52
N ARG A 29 1.68 17.98 -14.50
CA ARG A 29 1.01 16.78 -14.02
C ARG A 29 -0.26 17.30 -13.38
N ASP A 30 -1.37 17.12 -14.10
CA ASP A 30 -2.74 17.24 -13.63
C ASP A 30 -2.88 16.49 -12.29
N GLN A 31 -2.53 17.16 -11.20
CA GLN A 31 -2.71 16.68 -9.83
C GLN A 31 -4.12 17.05 -9.43
N THR A 32 -5.09 16.43 -10.12
CA THR A 32 -6.46 16.46 -9.66
C THR A 32 -6.45 15.95 -8.21
N PRO A 33 -6.90 16.75 -7.23
CA PRO A 33 -6.80 16.36 -5.83
C PRO A 33 -7.49 15.02 -5.60
N ARG A 34 -6.76 14.05 -5.04
CA ARG A 34 -7.35 12.78 -4.59
C ARG A 34 -8.32 13.09 -3.46
N THR A 35 -9.59 13.27 -3.81
CA THR A 35 -10.64 13.56 -2.84
C THR A 35 -11.06 12.25 -2.22
N LEU A 36 -10.95 12.15 -0.89
CA LEU A 36 -11.47 11.03 -0.13
C LEU A 36 -13.00 11.05 -0.26
N VAL A 37 -13.59 9.94 -0.67
CA VAL A 37 -15.05 9.82 -0.83
C VAL A 37 -15.65 9.02 0.33
N ALA A 38 -14.91 8.04 0.83
CA ALA A 38 -15.40 7.19 1.90
C ALA A 38 -14.30 6.73 2.85
N GLN A 39 -14.70 6.48 4.10
CA GLN A 39 -13.84 5.92 5.13
C GLN A 39 -14.65 5.04 6.09
N ALA A 40 -14.12 3.88 6.47
CA ALA A 40 -14.68 3.08 7.56
C ALA A 40 -13.60 2.33 8.35
N VAL A 41 -13.96 1.95 9.57
CA VAL A 41 -13.18 0.98 10.35
C VAL A 41 -13.59 -0.43 9.93
N VAL A 42 -12.61 -1.21 9.49
CA VAL A 42 -12.80 -2.57 9.00
C VAL A 42 -11.92 -3.53 9.79
N GLU A 43 -12.28 -4.81 9.80
CA GLU A 43 -11.38 -5.90 10.15
C GLU A 43 -10.87 -6.54 8.86
N VAL A 44 -9.56 -6.67 8.75
CA VAL A 44 -8.89 -7.27 7.61
C VAL A 44 -8.37 -8.64 8.03
N LYS A 45 -8.79 -9.68 7.32
CA LYS A 45 -8.20 -11.02 7.40
C LYS A 45 -7.16 -11.18 6.29
N PHE A 46 -5.92 -11.43 6.67
CA PHE A 46 -4.82 -11.62 5.73
C PHE A 46 -4.78 -13.03 5.14
N GLY A 47 -4.21 -13.15 3.94
CA GLY A 47 -4.05 -14.39 3.19
C GLY A 47 -4.70 -14.35 1.81
N ILE A 48 -4.87 -15.52 1.19
CA ILE A 48 -5.47 -15.68 -0.14
C ILE A 48 -6.79 -16.44 -0.01
N ALA A 49 -7.89 -15.88 -0.52
CA ALA A 49 -9.22 -16.46 -0.40
C ALA A 49 -9.31 -17.85 -1.07
N SER A 50 -8.75 -17.98 -2.28
CA SER A 50 -8.71 -19.26 -3.01
C SER A 50 -7.86 -20.36 -2.33
N ARG A 51 -7.09 -20.02 -1.29
CA ARG A 51 -6.25 -20.93 -0.51
C ARG A 51 -6.58 -20.91 0.98
N ASN A 52 -7.86 -20.80 1.34
CA ASN A 52 -8.33 -20.83 2.75
C ASN A 52 -7.66 -19.78 3.66
N CYS A 53 -7.34 -18.59 3.11
CA CYS A 53 -6.59 -17.53 3.79
C CYS A 53 -5.14 -17.89 4.17
N ASP A 54 -4.49 -18.75 3.38
CA ASP A 54 -3.05 -18.98 3.47
C ASP A 54 -2.22 -18.03 2.59
N ASN A 55 -0.92 -17.95 2.88
CA ASN A 55 0.08 -17.09 2.21
C ASN A 55 -0.15 -15.57 2.40
N TYR A 56 0.30 -14.75 1.43
CA TYR A 56 0.35 -13.30 1.55
C TYR A 56 -0.73 -12.61 0.71
N GLY A 57 -1.47 -11.70 1.34
CA GLY A 57 -2.48 -10.90 0.67
C GLY A 57 -3.63 -10.50 1.59
N VAL A 58 -4.76 -10.17 0.97
CA VAL A 58 -6.01 -9.84 1.63
C VAL A 58 -7.01 -10.97 1.35
N CYS A 59 -7.40 -11.71 2.38
CA CYS A 59 -8.37 -12.79 2.26
C CYS A 59 -9.80 -12.25 2.37
N HIS A 60 -10.02 -11.36 3.34
CA HIS A 60 -11.34 -10.82 3.62
C HIS A 60 -11.25 -9.43 4.27
N ILE A 61 -12.26 -8.60 4.04
CA ILE A 61 -12.43 -7.32 4.73
C ILE A 61 -13.88 -7.26 5.20
N ASP A 62 -14.11 -7.08 6.49
CA ASP A 62 -15.42 -6.95 7.11
C ASP A 62 -15.56 -5.58 7.78
N LEU A 63 -16.78 -5.05 7.84
CA LEU A 63 -17.07 -3.87 8.66
C LEU A 63 -16.94 -4.22 10.14
N ALA A 64 -16.19 -3.40 10.89
CA ALA A 64 -15.92 -3.68 12.30
C ALA A 64 -17.19 -3.68 13.17
N GLU A 65 -18.23 -2.94 12.78
CA GLU A 65 -19.51 -2.86 13.50
C GLU A 65 -20.26 -4.20 13.53
N HIS A 66 -20.16 -5.00 12.46
CA HIS A 66 -20.82 -6.32 12.36
C HIS A 66 -20.17 -7.40 13.25
N LEU A 67 -19.02 -7.11 13.85
CA LEU A 67 -18.31 -8.05 14.74
C LEU A 67 -18.88 -8.05 16.17
N LEU A 68 -19.60 -7.01 16.58
CA LEU A 68 -20.21 -6.95 17.91
C LEU A 68 -21.35 -7.97 18.08
N GLU A 69 -22.01 -8.32 16.97
CA GLU A 69 -23.13 -9.27 16.97
C GLU A 69 -22.67 -10.72 16.79
N ARG A 70 -21.56 -10.94 16.06
CA ARG A 70 -20.96 -12.26 15.88
C ARG A 70 -20.06 -12.58 17.08
N LYS A 71 -20.65 -13.04 18.18
CA LYS A 71 -19.93 -13.79 19.22
C LYS A 71 -19.47 -15.14 18.66
N SER A 72 -18.57 -15.15 17.68
CA SER A 72 -18.02 -16.38 17.13
C SER A 72 -17.11 -17.02 18.18
N LYS A 73 -17.42 -18.27 18.51
CA LYS A 73 -16.52 -19.17 19.25
C LYS A 73 -15.35 -19.58 18.34
N GLU A 74 -14.64 -18.62 17.75
CA GLU A 74 -13.49 -18.88 16.90
C GLU A 74 -12.28 -19.14 17.78
N THR A 75 -11.98 -20.41 18.04
CA THR A 75 -10.99 -20.82 19.04
C THR A 75 -9.54 -20.74 18.59
N HIS A 76 -9.23 -20.53 17.30
CA HIS A 76 -7.83 -20.60 16.83
C HIS A 76 -7.47 -19.79 15.55
N CYS A 77 -8.37 -18.96 14.98
CA CYS A 77 -8.15 -18.31 13.66
C CYS A 77 -7.77 -16.81 13.73
N CYS A 78 -7.51 -16.26 14.92
CA CYS A 78 -7.40 -14.80 15.13
C CYS A 78 -6.04 -14.20 14.74
N LEU A 79 -4.99 -15.00 14.52
CA LEU A 79 -3.61 -14.54 14.35
C LEU A 79 -3.33 -13.85 13.00
N ARG A 80 -4.28 -13.85 12.07
CA ARG A 80 -4.19 -13.18 10.76
C ARG A 80 -5.31 -12.17 10.55
N LYS A 81 -5.83 -11.59 11.63
CA LYS A 81 -6.85 -10.54 11.57
C LYS A 81 -6.35 -9.29 12.29
N THR A 82 -6.69 -8.12 11.77
CA THR A 82 -6.42 -6.85 12.45
C THR A 82 -7.46 -5.81 12.07
N LYS A 83 -7.62 -4.79 12.91
CA LYS A 83 -8.43 -3.62 12.55
C LYS A 83 -7.64 -2.69 11.65
N ALA A 84 -8.33 -2.09 10.69
CA ALA A 84 -7.77 -1.08 9.80
C ALA A 84 -8.79 0.03 9.55
N ILE A 85 -8.29 1.17 9.09
CA ILE A 85 -9.10 2.22 8.49
C ILE A 85 -8.99 2.03 6.97
N LEU A 86 -10.12 1.72 6.34
CA LEU A 86 -10.27 1.67 4.89
C LEU A 86 -10.65 3.05 4.39
N SER A 87 -9.85 3.60 3.50
CA SER A 87 -10.06 4.88 2.82
C SER A 87 -10.21 4.62 1.31
N VAL A 88 -11.26 5.15 0.69
CA VAL A 88 -11.48 5.06 -0.75
C VAL A 88 -11.58 6.46 -1.35
N SER A 89 -10.78 6.72 -2.38
CA SER A 89 -10.81 8.00 -3.11
C SER A 89 -11.73 7.97 -4.32
N SER A 90 -12.05 9.14 -4.87
CA SER A 90 -12.98 9.30 -6.00
C SER A 90 -12.56 8.59 -7.29
N ASN A 91 -11.27 8.35 -7.46
CA ASN A 91 -10.72 7.57 -8.58
C ASN A 91 -10.70 6.04 -8.32
N GLY A 92 -11.29 5.59 -7.21
CA GLY A 92 -11.32 4.18 -6.82
C GLY A 92 -10.04 3.64 -6.19
N SER A 93 -9.05 4.49 -5.87
CA SER A 93 -7.86 4.04 -5.13
C SER A 93 -8.24 3.66 -3.71
N ILE A 94 -7.63 2.58 -3.23
CA ILE A 94 -7.85 2.05 -1.88
C ILE A 94 -6.60 2.30 -1.05
N GLU A 95 -6.78 2.75 0.19
CA GLU A 95 -5.73 2.83 1.19
C GLU A 95 -6.20 2.14 2.47
N LEU A 96 -5.32 1.32 3.05
CA LEU A 96 -5.53 0.71 4.35
C LEU A 96 -4.50 1.26 5.34
N THR A 97 -5.00 1.79 6.45
CA THR A 97 -4.19 2.25 7.59
C THR A 97 -4.40 1.31 8.78
N PHE A 98 -3.34 0.64 9.20
CA PHE A 98 -3.36 -0.36 10.26
C PHE A 98 -2.72 0.20 11.54
N PRO A 99 -3.48 0.42 12.63
CA PRO A 99 -2.91 0.81 13.91
C PRO A 99 -2.06 -0.33 14.47
N LYS A 100 -0.79 -0.07 14.81
CA LYS A 100 0.11 -1.08 15.39
C LYS A 100 -0.43 -1.63 16.71
N SER A 101 -1.09 -0.76 17.49
CA SER A 101 -1.72 -1.14 18.77
C SER A 101 -2.88 -2.12 18.65
N ALA A 102 -3.47 -2.27 17.46
CA ALA A 102 -4.55 -3.21 17.19
C ALA A 102 -4.07 -4.50 16.50
N MET A 103 -2.77 -4.60 16.20
CA MET A 103 -2.17 -5.69 15.46
C MET A 103 -1.46 -6.66 16.39
N HIS A 104 -1.64 -7.96 16.17
CA HIS A 104 -0.87 -8.96 16.88
C HIS A 104 0.57 -8.99 16.36
N ALA A 105 1.57 -9.16 17.25
CA ALA A 105 2.98 -9.14 16.87
C ALA A 105 3.33 -10.20 15.80
N GLU A 106 2.66 -11.35 15.81
CA GLU A 106 2.83 -12.37 14.77
C GLU A 106 2.33 -11.90 13.39
N THR A 107 1.18 -11.20 13.35
CA THR A 107 0.65 -10.60 12.12
C THR A 107 1.60 -9.53 11.60
N GLU A 108 2.11 -8.67 12.49
CA GLU A 108 3.10 -7.65 12.17
C GLU A 108 4.36 -8.28 11.57
N ASN A 109 4.91 -9.30 12.23
CA ASN A 109 6.11 -10.01 11.76
C ASN A 109 5.90 -10.71 10.42
N LEU A 110 4.72 -11.30 10.16
CA LEU A 110 4.45 -11.97 8.89
C LEU A 110 4.25 -10.97 7.74
N PHE A 111 3.42 -9.95 7.93
CA PHE A 111 2.91 -9.13 6.83
C PHE A 111 3.57 -7.74 6.72
N PHE A 112 4.17 -7.24 7.80
CA PHE A 112 4.66 -5.86 7.90
C PHE A 112 6.14 -5.74 8.30
N SER A 113 6.86 -6.86 8.51
CA SER A 113 8.31 -6.86 8.78
C SER A 113 9.17 -6.46 7.58
N LYS A 114 8.57 -6.44 6.39
CA LYS A 114 9.22 -6.04 5.14
C LYS A 114 8.71 -4.66 4.72
N ILE A 115 9.46 -4.00 3.84
CA ILE A 115 9.05 -2.71 3.27
C ILE A 115 7.93 -2.83 2.23
N MET A 116 7.59 -4.05 1.81
CA MET A 116 6.54 -4.33 0.82
C MET A 116 5.46 -5.25 1.39
N PHE A 117 4.21 -4.90 1.12
CA PHE A 117 3.03 -5.71 1.35
C PHE A 117 2.66 -6.46 0.07
N SER A 118 2.75 -7.79 0.10
CA SER A 118 2.48 -8.63 -1.08
C SER A 118 1.01 -9.04 -1.13
N VAL A 119 0.39 -8.87 -2.28
CA VAL A 119 -0.96 -9.35 -2.62
C VAL A 119 -0.81 -10.34 -3.76
N GLU A 120 -1.02 -11.62 -3.50
CA GLU A 120 -0.84 -12.68 -4.51
C GLU A 120 -2.09 -12.89 -5.41
N GLU A 121 -3.27 -12.45 -4.96
CA GLU A 121 -4.53 -12.59 -5.69
C GLU A 121 -5.30 -11.27 -5.68
N ASP A 122 -5.92 -10.97 -6.83
CA ASP A 122 -6.86 -9.87 -6.97
C ASP A 122 -7.98 -9.96 -5.92
N PHE A 123 -8.25 -8.87 -5.22
CA PHE A 123 -9.30 -8.80 -4.20
C PHE A 123 -10.33 -7.73 -4.55
N GLU A 124 -11.59 -8.13 -4.69
CA GLU A 124 -12.71 -7.21 -4.88
C GLU A 124 -13.30 -6.83 -3.51
N LEU A 125 -13.59 -5.54 -3.31
CA LEU A 125 -14.25 -5.12 -2.07
C LEU A 125 -15.64 -5.76 -1.96
N PRO A 126 -16.05 -6.24 -0.77
CA PRO A 126 -17.40 -6.74 -0.52
C PRO A 126 -18.48 -5.75 -0.98
N LYS A 127 -19.58 -6.30 -1.51
CA LYS A 127 -20.69 -5.50 -2.05
C LYS A 127 -21.33 -4.61 -0.99
N GLU A 128 -21.30 -5.06 0.25
CA GLU A 128 -21.81 -4.35 1.42
C GLU A 128 -21.04 -3.05 1.64
N LEU A 129 -19.71 -3.09 1.55
CA LEU A 129 -18.84 -1.92 1.63
C LEU A 129 -19.04 -1.00 0.43
N ALA A 130 -19.10 -1.56 -0.79
CA ALA A 130 -19.35 -0.78 -1.99
C ALA A 130 -20.68 -0.02 -1.93
N LYS A 131 -21.73 -0.67 -1.42
CA LYS A 131 -23.06 -0.07 -1.23
C LYS A 131 -23.06 0.98 -0.13
N GLN A 132 -22.41 0.74 1.01
CA GLN A 132 -22.34 1.70 2.12
C GLN A 132 -21.65 3.00 1.72
N PHE A 133 -20.66 2.90 0.83
CA PHE A 133 -19.86 4.03 0.36
C PHE A 133 -20.41 4.66 -0.93
N ASP A 134 -21.54 4.18 -1.44
CA ASP A 134 -22.13 4.62 -2.71
C ASP A 134 -21.11 4.62 -3.86
N LEU A 135 -20.25 3.59 -3.89
CA LEU A 135 -19.21 3.48 -4.91
C LEU A 135 -19.82 3.02 -6.22
N GLU A 136 -19.93 3.94 -7.17
CA GLU A 136 -20.29 3.61 -8.56
C GLU A 136 -19.21 2.73 -9.24
N ILE A 137 -17.96 2.89 -8.80
CA ILE A 137 -16.81 2.17 -9.34
C ILE A 137 -16.55 0.92 -8.50
N LYS A 138 -16.33 -0.22 -9.16
CA LYS A 138 -15.85 -1.45 -8.52
C LYS A 138 -14.41 -1.26 -8.01
N ALA A 139 -14.29 -0.85 -6.76
CA ALA A 139 -13.00 -0.71 -6.11
C ALA A 139 -12.38 -2.11 -5.85
N LYS A 140 -11.15 -2.28 -6.32
CA LYS A 140 -10.45 -3.57 -6.38
C LYS A 140 -8.98 -3.38 -6.04
N ILE A 141 -8.44 -4.27 -5.21
CA ILE A 141 -7.00 -4.38 -4.97
C ILE A 141 -6.45 -5.38 -5.99
N ILE A 142 -5.52 -4.93 -6.83
CA ILE A 142 -4.89 -5.81 -7.82
C ILE A 142 -3.76 -6.59 -7.15
N HIS A 143 -3.46 -7.80 -7.62
CA HIS A 143 -2.25 -8.51 -7.19
C HIS A 143 -0.99 -7.68 -7.48
N GLY A 144 0.00 -7.73 -6.58
CA GLY A 144 1.21 -6.93 -6.68
C GLY A 144 1.96 -6.77 -5.36
N ASN A 145 3.01 -5.96 -5.38
CA ASN A 145 3.76 -5.59 -4.18
C ASN A 145 3.58 -4.10 -3.93
N TYR A 146 3.05 -3.77 -2.76
CA TYR A 146 2.71 -2.40 -2.38
C TYR A 146 3.66 -1.90 -1.31
N ARG A 147 4.11 -0.66 -1.43
CA ARG A 147 5.00 -0.09 -0.42
C ARG A 147 4.24 0.10 0.90
N ILE A 148 4.86 -0.34 1.98
CA ILE A 148 4.39 -0.04 3.34
C ILE A 148 5.05 1.28 3.76
N ILE A 149 4.22 2.24 4.16
CA ILE A 149 4.66 3.45 4.83
C ILE A 149 4.49 3.22 6.33
N GLU A 150 5.60 3.00 7.01
CA GLU A 150 5.63 2.82 8.45
C GLU A 150 5.77 4.18 9.16
N THR A 151 4.92 4.39 10.17
CA THR A 151 5.00 5.52 11.09
C THR A 151 5.14 5.03 12.53
N MET A 152 5.19 5.95 13.50
CA MET A 152 5.27 5.59 14.92
C MET A 152 4.06 4.76 15.39
N GLY A 153 2.85 5.02 14.85
CA GLY A 153 1.62 4.38 15.31
C GLY A 153 0.92 3.48 14.29
N PHE A 154 1.31 3.56 13.01
CA PHE A 154 0.55 2.95 11.92
C PHE A 154 1.44 2.35 10.84
N TYR A 155 0.89 1.36 10.15
CA TYR A 155 1.30 0.96 8.81
C TYR A 155 0.27 1.47 7.81
N VAL A 156 0.71 2.10 6.73
CA VAL A 156 -0.16 2.56 5.65
C VAL A 156 0.22 1.84 4.36
N VAL A 157 -0.77 1.25 3.70
CA VAL A 157 -0.61 0.59 2.40
C VAL A 157 -1.56 1.24 1.40
N ASN A 158 -1.00 1.86 0.37
CA ASN A 158 -1.76 2.47 -0.71
C ASN A 158 -1.77 1.54 -1.92
N PHE A 159 -2.95 1.13 -2.35
CA PHE A 159 -3.17 0.19 -3.45
C PHE A 159 -3.42 0.87 -4.79
N SER A 160 -2.91 2.09 -4.99
CA SER A 160 -3.02 2.77 -6.28
C SER A 160 -2.18 2.07 -7.35
N ASN A 161 -2.73 1.99 -8.57
CA ASN A 161 -2.10 1.35 -9.73
C ASN A 161 -0.93 2.16 -10.33
N ASP A 162 -0.38 3.14 -9.60
CA ASP A 162 0.57 4.12 -10.15
C ASP A 162 1.97 3.52 -10.46
N PHE A 163 2.21 2.26 -10.10
CA PHE A 163 3.52 1.61 -10.21
C PHE A 163 3.65 0.59 -11.36
N LYS A 164 2.80 0.68 -12.39
CA LYS A 164 2.96 -0.12 -13.61
C LYS A 164 3.89 0.53 -14.63
#